data_AF-A0A0S1XEE2-F1
#
_entry.id   AF-A0A0S1XEE2-F1
#
_cell.length_a   1.000
_cell.length_b   1.000
_cell.length_c   1.000
_cell.angle_alpha   90.00
_cell.angle_beta   90.00
_cell.angle_gamma   90.00
#
_symmetry.space_group_name_H-M   'P 1'
#
loop_
_entity.id
_entity.type
_entity.pdbx_description
1 polymer ?
#
loop_
_entity_poly.entity_id
_entity_poly.type
_entity_poly.pdbx_seq_one_letter_code
_entity_poly.pdbx_strand_id
1 'polypeptide(L)'
;MRRQRIEVAFGVFLVIFVVTLLYVTSPRLRENYLVSVEAQFSSEDVKFLGAELLEGYPNPVTNVAIFKFERSLDTIRDKVLQRISVEMAFDVPPDFVIGEIWIGNLTLYCPARWSGKASGSYILRDWDQNCAENLTEVLKHRILVEGCLNVEYLGFDVSDDYVVRLVFNSTNATNCFKVNAEVFGRPYGITVLILYPNGTLICPVIPVDVDEYHEILKISEDECKWDEFW
;
A
#
# COMPACT_ATOMS: atom_id res chain seq x y z
N MET A 1 -3.64 57.71 25.57
CA MET A 1 -2.46 56.82 25.40
C MET A 1 -2.75 55.33 25.59
N ARG A 2 -3.56 54.88 26.58
CA ARG A 2 -3.79 53.44 26.84
C ARG A 2 -4.58 52.72 25.73
N ARG A 3 -5.60 53.38 25.15
CA ARG A 3 -6.45 52.83 24.06
C ARG A 3 -5.68 52.62 22.74
N GLN A 4 -4.82 53.58 22.39
CA GLN A 4 -3.98 53.54 21.20
C GLN A 4 -2.92 52.41 21.26
N ARG A 5 -2.43 52.07 22.45
CA ARG A 5 -1.50 50.92 22.64
C ARG A 5 -2.20 49.57 22.47
N ILE A 6 -3.49 49.48 22.81
CA ILE A 6 -4.29 48.25 22.66
C ILE A 6 -4.62 48.01 21.19
N GLU A 7 -4.99 49.04 20.44
CA GLU A 7 -5.26 48.92 19.00
C GLU A 7 -4.02 48.51 18.20
N VAL A 8 -2.85 49.07 18.52
CA VAL A 8 -1.58 48.68 17.90
C VAL A 8 -1.20 47.24 18.27
N ALA A 9 -1.36 46.84 19.53
CA ALA A 9 -1.08 45.47 19.96
C ALA A 9 -2.03 44.45 19.30
N PHE A 10 -3.31 44.80 19.15
CA PHE A 10 -4.31 43.95 18.48
C PHE A 10 -4.01 43.82 16.98
N GLY A 11 -3.62 44.91 16.32
CA GLY A 11 -3.19 44.88 14.91
C GLY A 11 -1.96 44.00 14.69
N VAL A 12 -0.94 44.11 15.55
CA VAL A 12 0.26 43.26 15.48
C VAL A 12 -0.08 41.78 15.73
N PHE A 13 -0.94 41.49 16.70
CA PHE A 13 -1.40 40.12 16.97
C PHE A 13 -2.14 39.52 15.77
N LEU A 14 -3.01 40.28 15.11
CA LEU A 14 -3.73 39.84 13.91
C LEU A 14 -2.78 39.53 12.75
N VAL A 15 -1.78 40.37 12.52
CA VAL A 15 -0.76 40.13 11.48
C VAL A 15 0.04 38.86 11.78
N ILE A 16 0.49 38.66 13.02
CA ILE A 16 1.19 37.45 13.43
C ILE A 16 0.29 36.22 13.24
N PHE A 17 -0.97 36.30 13.66
CA PHE A 17 -1.92 35.20 13.52
C PHE A 17 -2.12 34.82 12.05
N VAL A 18 -2.32 35.80 11.16
CA VAL A 18 -2.50 35.56 9.72
C VAL A 18 -1.22 34.97 9.09
N VAL A 19 -0.04 35.49 9.42
CA VAL A 19 1.23 34.96 8.92
C VAL A 19 1.46 33.52 9.42
N THR A 20 1.15 33.25 10.69
CA THR A 20 1.29 31.91 11.27
C THR A 20 0.29 30.95 10.65
N LEU A 21 -0.95 31.37 10.45
CA LEU A 21 -1.98 30.57 9.79
C LEU A 21 -1.56 30.23 8.34
N LEU A 22 -1.10 31.23 7.58
CA LEU A 22 -0.58 31.03 6.22
C LEU A 22 0.64 30.12 6.16
N TYR A 23 1.50 30.17 7.20
CA TYR A 23 2.66 29.29 7.31
C TYR A 23 2.24 27.84 7.61
N VAL A 24 1.33 27.64 8.58
CA VAL A 24 0.82 26.30 8.95
C VAL A 24 -0.01 25.68 7.83
N THR A 25 -0.78 26.48 7.09
CA THR A 25 -1.52 26.01 5.90
C THR A 25 -0.66 25.98 4.65
N SER A 26 0.64 26.32 4.74
CA SER A 26 1.52 26.31 3.58
C SER A 26 1.73 24.87 3.13
N PRO A 27 1.55 24.55 1.84
CA PRO A 27 1.84 23.22 1.30
C PRO A 27 3.32 22.81 1.47
N ARG A 28 4.22 23.74 1.82
CA ARG A 28 5.63 23.45 2.12
C ARG A 28 5.86 22.68 3.43
N LEU A 29 4.86 22.60 4.31
CA LEU A 29 4.91 21.83 5.55
C LEU A 29 4.33 20.41 5.41
N ARG A 30 3.75 20.08 4.24
CA ARG A 30 3.41 18.68 3.94
C ARG A 30 4.71 17.93 3.67
N GLU A 31 4.93 16.85 4.42
CA GLU A 31 5.98 15.90 4.10
C GLU A 31 5.64 15.31 2.73
N ASN A 32 6.45 15.65 1.72
CA ASN A 32 6.26 15.13 0.38
C ASN A 32 7.01 13.80 0.26
N TYR A 33 6.29 12.75 -0.10
CA TYR A 33 6.83 11.42 -0.36
C TYR A 33 7.31 11.37 -1.82
N LEU A 34 8.63 11.38 -1.99
CA LEU A 34 9.27 11.29 -3.29
C LEU A 34 9.25 9.84 -3.78
N VAL A 35 8.66 9.64 -4.96
CA VAL A 35 8.66 8.37 -5.67
C VAL A 35 9.36 8.55 -7.01
N SER A 36 10.43 7.79 -7.20
CA SER A 36 11.22 7.75 -8.43
C SER A 36 10.94 6.44 -9.16
N VAL A 37 10.49 6.52 -10.41
CA VAL A 37 10.21 5.35 -11.25
C VAL A 37 11.18 5.34 -12.43
N GLU A 38 11.96 4.27 -12.55
CA GLU A 38 12.69 3.90 -13.75
C GLU A 38 11.81 2.96 -14.58
N ALA A 39 11.08 3.51 -15.55
CA ALA A 39 10.24 2.74 -16.45
C ALA A 39 11.05 2.27 -17.65
N GLN A 40 11.00 0.96 -17.92
CA GLN A 40 11.69 0.29 -19.01
C GLN A 40 10.64 -0.36 -19.92
N PHE A 41 10.58 0.06 -21.17
CA PHE A 41 9.58 -0.41 -22.13
C PHE A 41 10.19 -1.19 -23.27
N SER A 42 9.50 -2.24 -23.71
CA SER A 42 9.87 -3.07 -24.86
C SER A 42 9.66 -2.37 -26.23
N SER A 43 9.40 -1.06 -26.22
CA SER A 43 9.07 -0.25 -27.39
C SER A 43 9.79 1.10 -27.33
N GLU A 44 10.03 1.70 -28.50
CA GLU A 44 10.77 2.96 -28.65
C GLU A 44 9.90 4.22 -28.49
N ASP A 45 8.58 4.10 -28.66
CA ASP A 45 7.64 5.23 -28.66
C ASP A 45 6.69 5.16 -27.44
N VAL A 46 7.22 5.53 -26.27
CA VAL A 46 6.45 5.70 -25.04
C VAL A 46 6.51 7.15 -24.54
N LYS A 47 5.34 7.70 -24.22
CA LYS A 47 5.20 9.03 -23.63
C LYS A 47 4.74 8.91 -22.19
N PHE A 48 5.40 9.65 -21.30
CA PHE A 48 4.89 9.86 -19.95
C PHE A 48 3.83 10.96 -19.98
N LEU A 49 2.67 10.69 -19.38
CA LEU A 49 1.50 11.58 -19.40
C LEU A 49 1.23 12.25 -18.05
N GLY A 50 1.90 11.82 -17.00
CA GLY A 50 1.74 12.33 -15.65
C GLY A 50 1.60 11.20 -14.63
N ALA A 51 1.42 11.59 -13.37
CA ALA A 51 1.09 10.64 -12.32
C ALA A 51 -0.06 11.18 -11.47
N GLU A 52 -0.80 10.27 -10.87
CA GLU A 52 -1.86 10.57 -9.91
C GLU A 52 -1.74 9.66 -8.69
N LEU A 53 -2.41 10.06 -7.63
CA LEU A 53 -2.49 9.31 -6.39
C LEU A 53 -3.95 8.97 -6.14
N LEU A 54 -4.24 7.69 -5.96
CA LEU A 54 -5.52 7.20 -5.50
C LEU A 54 -5.42 6.91 -4.01
N GLU A 55 -5.90 7.84 -3.20
CA GLU A 55 -6.03 7.66 -1.75
C GLU A 55 -7.27 6.82 -1.44
N GLY A 56 -7.12 5.80 -0.59
CA GLY A 56 -8.23 4.96 -0.16
C GLY A 56 -8.73 3.96 -1.22
N TYR A 57 -7.87 3.52 -2.14
CA TYR A 57 -8.21 2.53 -3.17
C TYR A 57 -7.34 1.26 -3.07
N PRO A 58 -7.92 0.05 -3.12
CA PRO A 58 -9.35 -0.26 -3.22
C PRO A 58 -10.07 -0.20 -1.86
N ASN A 59 -9.33 0.12 -0.80
CA ASN A 59 -9.83 0.24 0.56
C ASN A 59 -9.31 1.53 1.22
N PRO A 60 -9.97 2.05 2.28
CA PRO A 60 -9.66 3.33 2.92
C PRO A 60 -8.23 3.49 3.47
N VAL A 61 -7.47 2.40 3.61
CA VAL A 61 -6.12 2.43 4.19
C VAL A 61 -5.02 2.24 3.14
N THR A 62 -5.38 2.05 1.87
CA THR A 62 -4.43 1.83 0.77
C THR A 62 -4.30 3.08 -0.10
N ASN A 63 -3.06 3.51 -0.35
CA ASN A 63 -2.72 4.59 -1.26
C ASN A 63 -1.96 4.04 -2.47
N VAL A 64 -2.40 4.38 -3.68
CA VAL A 64 -1.82 3.86 -4.93
C VAL A 64 -1.32 5.02 -5.79
N ALA A 65 -0.01 5.07 -6.04
CA ALA A 65 0.57 5.99 -7.00
C ALA A 65 0.52 5.39 -8.41
N ILE A 66 -0.18 6.05 -9.33
CA ILE A 66 -0.33 5.61 -10.72
C ILE A 66 0.50 6.52 -11.63
N PHE A 67 1.48 5.95 -12.32
CA PHE A 67 2.28 6.61 -13.35
C PHE A 67 1.73 6.27 -14.73
N LYS A 68 1.32 7.28 -15.49
CA LYS A 68 0.58 7.11 -16.75
C LYS A 68 1.50 7.20 -17.95
N PHE A 69 1.40 6.20 -18.83
CA PHE A 69 2.19 6.09 -20.05
C PHE A 69 1.29 5.79 -21.24
N GLU A 70 1.63 6.34 -22.39
CA GLU A 70 1.01 6.00 -23.68
C GLU A 70 2.08 5.41 -24.58
N ARG A 71 1.80 4.23 -25.14
CA ARG A 71 2.69 3.48 -26.03
C ARG A 71 2.05 3.31 -27.41
N SER A 72 2.84 3.54 -28.45
CA SER A 72 2.43 3.28 -29.83
C SER A 72 2.29 1.77 -30.12
N LEU A 73 1.35 1.39 -30.98
CA LEU A 73 1.15 0.00 -31.42
C LEU A 73 2.22 -0.47 -32.43
N ASP A 74 2.84 0.47 -33.16
CA ASP A 74 3.64 0.17 -34.36
C ASP A 74 5.12 -0.14 -34.09
N THR A 75 5.55 -0.13 -32.83
CA THR A 75 6.97 -0.11 -32.42
C THR A 75 7.41 -1.32 -31.60
N ILE A 76 6.93 -2.53 -31.93
CA ILE A 76 7.61 -3.76 -31.48
C ILE A 76 8.70 -4.09 -32.52
N ARG A 77 9.79 -3.33 -32.49
CA ARG A 77 11.03 -3.66 -33.22
C ARG A 77 12.11 -4.01 -32.21
N ASP A 78 12.71 -5.18 -32.40
CA ASP A 78 14.00 -5.61 -31.85
C ASP A 78 14.42 -5.02 -30.50
N LYS A 79 13.74 -5.39 -29.40
CA LYS A 79 14.22 -5.29 -28.00
C LYS A 79 14.97 -4.01 -27.61
N VAL A 80 14.66 -2.85 -28.20
CA VAL A 80 15.22 -1.59 -27.73
C VAL A 80 14.44 -1.19 -26.50
N LEU A 81 15.12 -1.25 -25.36
CA LEU A 81 14.57 -0.84 -24.08
C LEU A 81 14.58 0.69 -24.01
N GLN A 82 13.45 1.34 -24.27
CA GLN A 82 13.31 2.74 -23.92
C GLN A 82 13.28 2.84 -22.40
N ARG A 83 14.09 3.75 -21.86
CA ARG A 83 14.13 4.03 -20.42
C ARG A 83 13.64 5.44 -20.17
N ILE A 84 12.68 5.57 -19.27
CA ILE A 84 12.11 6.84 -18.83
C ILE A 84 12.28 6.90 -17.31
N SER A 85 12.95 7.94 -16.83
CA SER A 85 13.08 8.19 -15.39
C SER A 85 12.21 9.37 -15.02
N VAL A 86 11.26 9.14 -14.12
CA VAL A 86 10.33 10.16 -13.63
C VAL A 86 10.35 10.18 -12.11
N GLU A 87 10.22 11.38 -11.55
CA GLU A 87 10.15 11.59 -10.11
C GLU A 87 8.92 12.44 -9.80
N MET A 88 8.12 11.96 -8.86
CA MET A 88 6.88 12.63 -8.44
C MET A 88 6.86 12.71 -6.91
N ALA A 89 6.30 13.81 -6.41
CA ALA A 89 6.07 14.01 -4.99
C ALA A 89 4.58 13.82 -4.69
N PHE A 90 4.29 13.06 -3.64
CA PHE A 90 2.93 12.78 -3.17
C PHE A 90 2.73 13.25 -1.73
N ASP A 91 1.50 13.64 -1.40
CA ASP A 91 1.15 14.17 -0.08
C ASP A 91 1.06 13.08 1.01
N VAL A 92 0.87 11.81 0.61
CA VAL A 92 0.84 10.63 1.49
C VAL A 92 1.73 9.52 0.92
N PRO A 93 2.28 8.62 1.75
CA PRO A 93 3.13 7.55 1.28
C PRO A 93 2.30 6.54 0.46
N PRO A 94 2.66 6.27 -0.80
CA PRO A 94 2.01 5.23 -1.57
C PRO A 94 2.38 3.85 -1.00
N ASP A 95 1.38 2.99 -0.81
CA ASP A 95 1.57 1.57 -0.48
C ASP A 95 1.93 0.77 -1.74
N PHE A 96 1.38 1.19 -2.89
CA PHE A 96 1.65 0.58 -4.20
C PHE A 96 2.04 1.62 -5.23
N VAL A 97 2.98 1.25 -6.11
CA VAL A 97 3.37 2.06 -7.28
C VAL A 97 3.03 1.27 -8.53
N ILE A 98 2.13 1.80 -9.35
CA ILE A 98 1.60 1.14 -10.54
C ILE A 98 1.86 2.00 -11.77
N GLY A 99 2.25 1.37 -12.88
CA GLY A 99 2.22 1.97 -14.20
C GLY A 99 0.89 1.68 -14.89
N GLU A 100 0.17 2.72 -15.31
CA GLU A 100 -0.97 2.59 -16.23
C GLU A 100 -0.48 2.87 -17.65
N ILE A 101 -0.56 1.86 -18.51
CA ILE A 101 0.03 1.88 -19.84
C ILE A 101 -1.09 1.73 -20.87
N TRP A 102 -1.34 2.79 -21.65
CA TRP A 102 -2.28 2.78 -22.76
C TRP A 102 -1.60 2.29 -24.05
N ILE A 103 -2.19 1.28 -24.66
CA ILE A 103 -1.71 0.62 -25.88
C ILE A 103 -2.88 0.56 -26.87
N GLY A 104 -3.11 1.65 -27.59
CA GLY A 104 -4.31 1.81 -28.41
C GLY A 104 -5.58 1.77 -27.54
N ASN A 105 -6.41 0.74 -27.69
CA ASN A 105 -7.64 0.56 -26.90
C ASN A 105 -7.43 -0.29 -25.63
N LEU A 106 -6.25 -0.87 -25.45
CA LEU A 106 -5.93 -1.69 -24.29
C LEU A 106 -5.28 -0.82 -23.21
N THR A 107 -5.67 -1.01 -21.96
CA THR A 107 -4.97 -0.44 -20.80
C THR A 107 -4.40 -1.57 -19.97
N LEU A 108 -3.12 -1.51 -19.66
CA LEU A 108 -2.46 -2.44 -18.76
C LEU A 108 -1.99 -1.70 -17.52
N TYR A 109 -2.29 -2.28 -16.36
CA TYR A 109 -1.76 -1.88 -15.07
C TYR A 109 -0.60 -2.81 -14.76
N CYS A 110 0.58 -2.26 -14.51
CA CYS A 110 1.79 -3.03 -14.21
C CYS A 110 2.34 -2.57 -12.87
N PRO A 111 2.51 -3.44 -11.87
CA PRO A 111 3.09 -3.03 -10.61
C PRO A 111 4.59 -2.78 -10.79
N ALA A 112 5.06 -1.64 -10.29
CA ALA A 112 6.47 -1.32 -10.24
C ALA A 112 7.11 -2.05 -9.05
N ARG A 113 8.35 -2.49 -9.21
CA ARG A 113 9.09 -3.21 -8.16
C ARG A 113 10.09 -2.31 -7.48
N TRP A 114 10.22 -2.43 -6.16
CA TRP A 114 11.25 -1.71 -5.42
C TRP A 114 12.65 -2.01 -6.00
N SER A 115 13.41 -0.96 -6.28
CA SER A 115 14.69 -1.08 -6.99
C SER A 115 15.84 -1.59 -6.11
N GLY A 116 15.65 -1.61 -4.78
CA GLY A 116 16.70 -1.98 -3.82
C GLY A 116 17.77 -0.91 -3.60
N LYS A 117 17.78 0.17 -4.38
CA LYS A 117 18.88 1.16 -4.40
C LYS A 117 18.68 2.32 -3.43
N ALA A 118 17.45 2.79 -3.30
CA ALA A 118 17.08 3.91 -2.45
C ALA A 118 15.63 3.75 -1.98
N SER A 119 15.29 4.36 -0.84
CA SER A 119 13.90 4.49 -0.41
C SER A 119 13.11 5.28 -1.48
N GLY A 120 11.92 4.80 -1.82
CA GLY A 120 11.07 5.45 -2.83
C GLY A 120 11.50 5.24 -4.30
N SER A 121 12.46 4.37 -4.60
CA SER A 121 12.89 4.07 -5.97
C SER A 121 12.32 2.75 -6.48
N TYR A 122 11.67 2.79 -7.65
CA TYR A 122 10.96 1.67 -8.25
C TYR A 122 11.36 1.47 -9.71
N ILE A 123 11.20 0.23 -10.20
CA ILE A 123 11.43 -0.17 -11.58
C ILE A 123 10.11 -0.67 -12.14
N LEU A 124 9.66 -0.06 -13.23
CA LEU A 124 8.45 -0.47 -13.96
C LEU A 124 8.85 -1.13 -15.28
N ARG A 125 8.25 -2.27 -15.62
CA ARG A 125 8.51 -3.00 -16.88
C ARG A 125 7.21 -3.45 -17.52
N ASP A 126 7.03 -3.19 -18.80
CA ASP A 126 5.81 -3.57 -19.54
C ASP A 126 5.77 -5.05 -19.94
N TRP A 127 6.88 -5.78 -19.80
CA TRP A 127 6.98 -7.22 -20.08
C TRP A 127 6.94 -8.10 -18.82
N ASP A 128 6.78 -7.51 -17.63
CA ASP A 128 6.65 -8.30 -16.40
C ASP A 128 5.29 -9.02 -16.40
N GLN A 129 5.30 -10.30 -16.02
CA GLN A 129 4.11 -11.18 -16.08
C GLN A 129 2.98 -10.77 -15.12
N ASN A 130 3.19 -9.72 -14.31
CA ASN A 130 2.26 -9.27 -13.27
C ASN A 130 1.37 -8.11 -13.74
N CYS A 131 1.44 -7.72 -15.02
CA CYS A 131 0.53 -6.73 -15.57
C CYS A 131 -0.89 -7.31 -15.76
N ALA A 132 -1.93 -6.53 -15.49
CA ALA A 132 -3.32 -6.92 -15.72
C ALA A 132 -4.14 -5.78 -16.32
N GLU A 133 -5.25 -6.11 -16.97
CA GLU A 133 -6.20 -5.12 -17.51
C GLU A 133 -7.04 -4.42 -16.42
N ASN A 134 -6.98 -4.93 -15.18
CA ASN A 134 -7.73 -4.41 -14.04
C ASN A 134 -6.78 -3.99 -12.93
N LEU A 135 -6.86 -2.72 -12.52
CA LEU A 135 -6.07 -2.15 -11.43
C LEU A 135 -6.26 -2.92 -10.11
N THR A 136 -7.47 -3.35 -9.78
CA THR A 136 -7.73 -4.07 -8.52
C THR A 136 -7.01 -5.42 -8.49
N GLU A 137 -6.90 -6.10 -9.63
CA GLU A 137 -6.22 -7.40 -9.70
C GLU A 137 -4.71 -7.27 -9.46
N VAL A 138 -4.07 -6.18 -9.91
CA VAL A 138 -2.64 -5.95 -9.60
C VAL A 138 -2.38 -5.55 -8.16
N LEU A 139 -3.42 -5.13 -7.43
CA LEU A 139 -3.38 -4.81 -6.00
C LEU A 139 -3.76 -6.02 -5.12
N LYS A 140 -3.92 -7.21 -5.72
CA LYS A 140 -4.14 -8.44 -4.95
C LYS A 140 -2.87 -8.79 -4.18
N HIS A 141 -2.99 -8.82 -2.87
CA HIS A 141 -1.93 -9.16 -1.94
C HIS A 141 -2.18 -10.55 -1.34
N ARG A 142 -1.15 -11.40 -1.32
CA ARG A 142 -1.21 -12.74 -0.74
C ARG A 142 -0.57 -12.75 0.64
N ILE A 143 -1.39 -13.02 1.65
CA ILE A 143 -0.96 -13.19 3.02
C ILE A 143 -0.82 -14.68 3.28
N LEU A 144 0.41 -15.12 3.50
CA LEU A 144 0.72 -16.50 3.82
C LEU A 144 1.01 -16.63 5.31
N VAL A 145 0.25 -17.47 6.01
CA VAL A 145 0.51 -17.78 7.42
C VAL A 145 0.76 -19.26 7.57
N GLU A 146 1.89 -19.58 8.19
CA GLU A 146 2.30 -20.96 8.43
C GLU A 146 2.73 -21.18 9.88
N GLY A 147 2.43 -22.37 10.39
CA GLY A 147 2.71 -22.74 11.78
C GLY A 147 2.23 -24.15 12.09
N CYS A 148 2.59 -24.66 13.27
CA CYS A 148 2.12 -25.94 13.79
C CYS A 148 1.49 -25.72 15.15
N LEU A 149 0.16 -25.85 15.22
CA LEU A 149 -0.62 -25.61 16.44
C LEU A 149 -1.72 -26.65 16.56
N ASN A 150 -2.33 -26.71 17.75
CA ASN A 150 -3.47 -27.57 18.03
C ASN A 150 -4.76 -26.94 17.48
N VAL A 151 -4.84 -26.77 16.16
CA VAL A 151 -5.89 -26.00 15.49
C VAL A 151 -6.29 -26.59 14.14
N GLU A 152 -7.46 -26.21 13.66
CA GLU A 152 -7.99 -26.52 12.32
C GLU A 152 -8.42 -25.22 11.65
N TYR A 153 -7.96 -24.97 10.42
CA TYR A 153 -8.28 -23.74 9.71
C TYR A 153 -9.71 -23.75 9.20
N LEU A 154 -10.48 -22.71 9.54
CA LEU A 154 -11.87 -22.56 9.13
C LEU A 154 -12.05 -21.61 7.94
N GLY A 155 -11.09 -20.72 7.70
CA GLY A 155 -11.17 -19.69 6.67
C GLY A 155 -10.63 -18.35 7.15
N PHE A 156 -10.84 -17.31 6.36
CA PHE A 156 -10.53 -15.95 6.74
C PHE A 156 -11.71 -15.02 6.47
N ASP A 157 -11.76 -13.93 7.22
CA ASP A 157 -12.60 -12.79 6.90
C ASP A 157 -11.79 -11.49 6.95
N VAL A 158 -12.39 -10.41 6.47
CA VAL A 158 -11.86 -9.06 6.58
C VAL A 158 -12.88 -8.26 7.38
N SER A 159 -12.46 -7.67 8.50
CA SER A 159 -13.33 -6.84 9.34
C SER A 159 -13.72 -5.53 8.64
N ASP A 160 -14.69 -4.82 9.21
CA ASP A 160 -15.09 -3.49 8.74
C ASP A 160 -13.94 -2.46 8.79
N ASP A 161 -12.96 -2.68 9.68
CA ASP A 161 -11.73 -1.88 9.80
C ASP A 161 -10.59 -2.38 8.89
N TYR A 162 -10.88 -3.27 7.93
CA TYR A 162 -9.90 -3.86 7.00
C TYR A 162 -8.78 -4.64 7.69
N VAL A 163 -9.08 -5.25 8.85
CA VAL A 163 -8.20 -6.20 9.52
C VAL A 163 -8.50 -7.60 9.00
N VAL A 164 -7.47 -8.30 8.52
CA VAL A 164 -7.60 -9.69 8.07
C VAL A 164 -7.58 -10.61 9.28
N ARG A 165 -8.63 -11.41 9.46
CA ARG A 165 -8.74 -12.35 10.58
C ARG A 165 -8.74 -13.76 10.03
N LEU A 166 -7.68 -14.50 10.34
CA LEU A 166 -7.58 -15.93 10.01
C LEU A 166 -8.22 -16.71 11.14
N VAL A 167 -9.26 -17.48 10.83
CA VAL A 167 -10.09 -18.14 11.83
C VAL A 167 -9.73 -19.62 11.89
N PHE A 168 -9.51 -20.09 13.11
CA PHE A 168 -9.18 -21.47 13.40
C PHE A 168 -10.07 -22.00 14.52
N ASN A 169 -10.39 -23.30 14.47
CA ASN A 169 -10.96 -24.03 15.59
C ASN A 169 -9.85 -24.67 16.41
N SER A 170 -9.94 -24.63 17.74
CA SER A 170 -9.04 -25.41 18.59
C SER A 170 -9.31 -26.91 18.44
N THR A 171 -8.25 -27.71 18.44
CA THR A 171 -8.31 -29.18 18.38
C THR A 171 -7.37 -29.79 19.42
N ASN A 172 -7.40 -31.12 19.57
CA ASN A 172 -6.49 -31.84 20.47
C ASN A 172 -5.24 -32.39 19.76
N ALA A 173 -5.14 -32.20 18.44
CA ALA A 173 -4.05 -32.72 17.62
C ALA A 173 -3.23 -31.56 17.05
N THR A 174 -1.91 -31.67 17.10
CA THR A 174 -1.03 -30.68 16.46
C THR A 174 -1.10 -30.84 14.96
N ASN A 175 -1.58 -29.81 14.28
CA ASN A 175 -1.64 -29.73 12.83
C ASN A 175 -0.69 -28.63 12.35
N CYS A 176 0.17 -28.98 11.40
CA CYS A 176 0.93 -27.99 10.65
C CYS A 176 0.09 -27.47 9.50
N PHE A 177 -0.10 -26.17 9.44
CA PHE A 177 -0.90 -25.50 8.42
C PHE A 177 -0.05 -24.49 7.65
N LYS A 178 -0.49 -24.26 6.41
CA LYS A 178 0.01 -23.22 5.53
C LYS A 178 -1.21 -22.65 4.82
N VAL A 179 -1.70 -21.53 5.30
CA VAL A 179 -2.96 -20.92 4.87
C VAL A 179 -2.68 -19.63 4.13
N ASN A 180 -3.48 -19.37 3.11
CA ASN A 180 -3.36 -18.18 2.28
C ASN A 180 -4.66 -17.38 2.37
N ALA A 181 -4.55 -16.08 2.60
CA ALA A 181 -5.62 -15.12 2.45
C ALA A 181 -5.27 -14.17 1.31
N GLU A 182 -6.19 -14.04 0.36
CA GLU A 182 -6.07 -13.09 -0.75
C GLU A 182 -6.94 -11.87 -0.43
N VAL A 183 -6.30 -10.72 -0.33
CA VAL A 183 -6.96 -9.43 -0.06
C VAL A 183 -6.54 -8.41 -1.11
N PHE A 184 -7.34 -7.36 -1.26
CA PHE A 184 -7.06 -6.29 -2.21
C PHE A 184 -6.58 -5.04 -1.46
N GLY A 185 -5.42 -4.53 -1.89
CA GLY A 185 -4.72 -3.45 -1.21
C GLY A 185 -4.04 -3.90 0.08
N ARG A 186 -3.63 -2.92 0.87
CA ARG A 186 -3.00 -3.10 2.17
C ARG A 186 -4.08 -3.34 3.23
N PRO A 187 -3.90 -4.33 4.13
CA PRO A 187 -4.75 -4.46 5.31
C PRO A 187 -4.31 -3.49 6.42
N TYR A 188 -5.22 -3.11 7.31
CA TYR A 188 -4.85 -2.34 8.52
C TYR A 188 -3.98 -3.17 9.47
N GLY A 189 -4.26 -4.47 9.52
CA GLY A 189 -3.51 -5.44 10.28
C GLY A 189 -3.96 -6.86 9.96
N ILE A 190 -3.23 -7.83 10.49
CA ILE A 190 -3.51 -9.25 10.31
C ILE A 190 -3.50 -9.88 11.70
N THR A 191 -4.49 -10.73 11.99
CA THR A 191 -4.59 -11.42 13.26
C THR A 191 -5.13 -12.84 13.07
N VAL A 192 -4.84 -13.69 14.03
CA VAL A 192 -5.31 -15.06 14.09
C VAL A 192 -6.31 -15.19 15.24
N LEU A 193 -7.49 -15.72 14.93
CA LEU A 193 -8.54 -16.05 15.90
C LEU A 193 -8.57 -17.56 16.08
N ILE A 194 -8.37 -18.03 17.31
CA ILE A 194 -8.50 -19.44 17.68
C ILE A 194 -9.73 -19.60 18.55
N LEU A 195 -10.75 -20.27 18.02
CA LEU A 195 -12.02 -20.52 18.69
C LEU A 195 -11.86 -21.71 19.65
N TYR A 196 -12.04 -21.45 20.94
CA TYR A 196 -12.14 -22.45 21.99
C TYR A 196 -13.58 -22.58 22.48
N PRO A 197 -13.95 -23.71 23.11
CA PRO A 197 -15.28 -23.86 23.71
C PRO A 197 -15.62 -22.76 24.74
N ASN A 198 -14.60 -22.16 25.36
CA ASN A 198 -14.75 -21.21 26.46
C ASN A 198 -14.42 -19.76 26.07
N GLY A 199 -14.19 -19.47 24.78
CA GLY A 199 -13.86 -18.12 24.32
C GLY A 199 -12.97 -18.12 23.07
N THR A 200 -12.56 -16.93 22.64
CA THR A 200 -11.69 -16.76 21.47
C THR A 200 -10.32 -16.27 21.94
N LEU A 201 -9.26 -16.93 21.47
CA LEU A 201 -7.89 -16.45 21.65
C LEU A 201 -7.49 -15.65 20.42
N ILE A 202 -7.10 -14.39 20.61
CA ILE A 202 -6.64 -13.48 19.56
C ILE A 202 -5.11 -13.45 19.62
N CYS A 203 -4.47 -13.87 18.54
CA CYS A 203 -3.03 -13.89 18.41
C CYS A 203 -2.57 -12.91 17.33
N PRO A 204 -1.61 -12.02 17.62
CA PRO A 204 -0.97 -11.25 16.59
C PRO A 204 -0.06 -12.14 15.73
N VAL A 205 0.25 -11.66 14.54
CA VAL A 205 1.21 -12.31 13.64
C VAL A 205 2.43 -11.42 13.47
N ILE A 206 3.59 -12.05 13.31
CA ILE A 206 4.87 -11.38 13.13
C ILE A 206 5.43 -11.75 11.75
N PRO A 207 5.95 -10.78 10.99
CA PRO A 207 6.59 -11.06 9.70
C PRO A 207 7.88 -11.87 9.89
N VAL A 208 7.99 -12.94 9.10
CA VAL A 208 9.20 -13.78 9.00
C VAL A 208 9.95 -13.49 7.71
N ASP A 209 9.20 -13.29 6.63
CA ASP A 209 9.70 -12.88 5.33
C ASP A 209 8.65 -11.94 4.69
N VAL A 210 9.13 -10.85 4.12
CA VAL A 210 8.27 -9.83 3.49
C VAL A 210 8.88 -9.52 2.13
N ASP A 211 8.23 -10.01 1.09
CA ASP A 211 8.43 -9.55 -0.27
C ASP A 211 7.25 -8.63 -0.66
N GLU A 212 7.45 -7.80 -1.68
CA GLU A 212 6.52 -6.76 -2.15
C GLU A 212 5.12 -7.29 -2.51
N TYR A 213 4.98 -8.61 -2.70
CA TYR A 213 3.72 -9.30 -3.03
C TYR A 213 3.34 -10.44 -2.08
N HIS A 214 4.22 -10.79 -1.14
CA HIS A 214 4.05 -11.94 -0.26
C HIS A 214 4.53 -11.61 1.15
N GLU A 215 3.60 -11.68 2.09
CA GLU A 215 3.94 -11.65 3.51
C GLU A 215 3.87 -13.07 4.07
N ILE A 216 5.02 -13.60 4.52
CA ILE A 216 5.08 -14.84 5.30
C ILE A 216 5.07 -14.47 6.76
N LEU A 217 3.97 -14.78 7.44
CA LEU A 217 3.76 -14.43 8.83
C LEU A 217 3.72 -15.69 9.69
N LYS A 218 4.20 -15.56 10.93
CA LYS A 218 4.05 -16.57 11.99
C LYS A 218 3.20 -16.02 13.11
N ILE A 219 2.51 -16.92 13.80
CA ILE A 219 1.75 -16.57 15.01
C ILE A 219 2.73 -16.25 16.13
N SER A 220 2.50 -15.13 16.81
CA SER A 220 3.18 -14.78 18.06
C SER A 220 2.43 -15.40 19.23
N GLU A 221 2.80 -16.64 19.60
CA GLU A 221 2.14 -17.37 20.69
C GLU A 221 2.23 -16.64 22.03
N ASP A 222 3.36 -15.98 22.29
CA ASP A 222 3.61 -15.27 23.56
C ASP A 222 2.76 -13.99 23.74
N GLU A 223 2.20 -13.47 22.65
CA GLU A 223 1.40 -12.24 22.64
C GLU A 223 -0.10 -12.50 22.48
N CYS A 224 -0.51 -13.78 22.41
CA CYS A 224 -1.92 -14.16 22.34
C CYS A 224 -2.68 -13.72 23.60
N LYS A 225 -3.89 -13.17 23.41
CA LYS A 225 -4.77 -12.71 24.48
C LYS A 225 -6.16 -13.28 24.31
N TRP A 226 -6.80 -13.63 25.41
CA TRP A 226 -8.22 -13.99 25.40
C TRP A 226 -9.05 -12.74 25.13
N ASP A 227 -10.00 -12.86 24.21
CA ASP A 227 -11.04 -11.88 24.06
C ASP A 227 -12.03 -12.05 25.22
N GLU A 228 -11.95 -11.17 26.21
CA GLU A 228 -12.74 -11.25 27.45
C GLU A 228 -14.15 -10.66 27.32
N PHE A 229 -14.63 -10.34 26.11
CA PHE A 229 -16.00 -9.84 25.91
C PHE A 229 -17.00 -10.99 25.70
N TRP A 230 -17.56 -11.48 26.80
CA TRP A 230 -18.87 -12.14 26.87
C TRP A 230 -19.74 -11.47 27.94
#